data_AF-A0A9X9A492-F1
#
_entry.id   AF-A0A9X9A492-F1
#
_cell.length_a   1.000
_cell.length_b   1.000
_cell.length_c   1.000
_cell.angle_alpha   90.00
_cell.angle_beta   90.00
_cell.angle_gamma   90.00
#
_symmetry.space_group_name_H-M   'P 1'
#
loop_
_entity.id
_entity.type
_entity.pdbx_description
1 polymer ?
#
loop_
_entity_poly.entity_id
_entity_poly.type
_entity_poly.pdbx_seq_one_letter_code
_entity_poly.pdbx_strand_id
1 'polypeptide(L)'
;FAPLAIGTETTGSIVAPAAQQSVVGLRPSLGMVSRTGIIPLAETLDTAGPMARTVKDAATLFNVMIGYDEKDVMTEKMKDKERI
;
A
#
# COMPACT_ATOMS: atom_id res chain seq x y z
N PHE A 1 13.23 10.72 -10.67
CA PHE A 1 13.65 9.39 -10.18
C PHE A 1 13.84 9.46 -8.67
N ALA A 2 13.49 8.40 -7.94
CA ALA A 2 13.57 8.33 -6.47
C ALA A 2 14.01 6.93 -5.99
N PRO A 3 14.48 6.76 -4.74
CA PRO A 3 14.82 5.44 -4.18
C PRO A 3 13.62 4.51 -4.02
N LEU A 4 12.45 5.07 -3.66
CA LEU A 4 11.19 4.38 -3.37
C LEU A 4 10.03 5.20 -3.94
N ALA A 5 8.89 4.55 -4.19
CA ALA A 5 7.64 5.21 -4.55
C ALA A 5 6.43 4.52 -3.89
N ILE A 6 5.31 5.23 -3.84
CA ILE A 6 4.01 4.71 -3.40
C ILE A 6 3.06 4.81 -4.60
N GLY A 7 2.37 3.71 -4.89
CA GLY A 7 1.26 3.66 -5.84
C GLY A 7 -0.04 3.33 -5.15
N THR A 8 -1.14 3.44 -5.88
CA THR A 8 -2.47 3.01 -5.44
C THR A 8 -3.01 1.99 -6.42
N GLU A 9 -3.67 0.94 -5.93
CA GLU A 9 -4.26 -0.08 -6.78
C GLU A 9 -5.72 -0.33 -6.40
N THR A 10 -6.58 -0.18 -7.40
CA THR A 10 -7.94 -0.74 -7.44
C THR A 10 -7.91 -2.11 -8.11
N THR A 11 -7.34 -2.15 -9.32
CA THR A 11 -7.14 -3.34 -10.16
C THR A 11 -5.85 -3.18 -10.95
N GLY A 12 -4.78 -3.84 -10.53
CA GLY A 12 -3.52 -3.94 -11.26
C GLY A 12 -2.63 -2.68 -11.30
N SER A 13 -3.08 -1.51 -10.83
CA SER A 13 -2.36 -0.23 -10.98
C SER A 13 -1.04 -0.11 -10.19
N ILE A 14 -0.71 -1.06 -9.30
CA ILE A 14 0.63 -1.21 -8.71
C ILE A 14 1.39 -2.33 -9.43
N VAL A 15 0.79 -3.52 -9.51
CA VAL A 15 1.52 -4.73 -9.97
C VAL A 15 1.76 -4.74 -11.48
N ALA A 16 0.83 -4.26 -12.30
CA ALA A 16 0.97 -4.22 -13.75
C ALA A 16 2.08 -3.26 -14.22
N PRO A 17 2.13 -1.98 -13.78
CA PRO A 17 3.25 -1.12 -14.15
C PRO A 17 4.57 -1.58 -13.53
N ALA A 18 4.55 -2.17 -12.33
CA ALA A 18 5.77 -2.73 -11.74
C ALA A 18 6.39 -3.85 -12.61
N ALA A 19 5.56 -4.77 -13.10
CA ALA A 19 5.98 -5.83 -14.01
C ALA A 19 6.51 -5.27 -15.33
N GLN A 20 5.86 -4.25 -15.90
CA GLN A 20 6.28 -3.61 -17.16
C GLN A 20 7.60 -2.84 -17.02
N GLN A 21 7.91 -2.32 -15.84
CA GLN A 21 9.08 -1.47 -15.58
C GLN A 21 10.21 -2.21 -14.84
N SER A 22 10.10 -3.54 -14.68
CA SER A 22 11.11 -4.37 -14.00
C SER A 22 11.43 -3.88 -12.57
N VAL A 23 10.39 -3.53 -11.81
CA VAL A 23 10.48 -3.19 -10.38
C VAL A 23 9.53 -4.07 -9.56
N VAL A 24 9.73 -4.10 -8.25
CA VAL A 24 8.83 -4.76 -7.32
C VAL A 24 7.66 -3.83 -7.04
N GLY A 25 6.43 -4.33 -7.21
CA GLY A 25 5.20 -3.67 -6.77
C GLY A 25 4.46 -4.59 -5.81
N LEU A 26 4.10 -4.08 -4.63
CA LEU A 26 3.35 -4.82 -3.62
C LEU A 26 1.97 -4.17 -3.48
N ARG A 27 0.92 -4.91 -3.83
CA ARG A 27 -0.46 -4.58 -3.46
C ARG A 27 -0.78 -5.26 -2.11
N PRO A 28 -0.98 -4.51 -1.02
CA PRO A 28 -1.31 -5.09 0.28
C PRO A 28 -2.72 -5.68 0.36
N SER A 29 -2.99 -6.41 1.44
CA SER A 29 -4.34 -6.76 1.83
C SER A 29 -5.14 -5.51 2.21
N LEU A 30 -6.37 -5.38 1.71
CA LEU A 30 -7.23 -4.20 1.89
C LEU A 30 -7.37 -3.77 3.35
N GLY A 31 -7.02 -2.53 3.69
CA GLY A 31 -7.08 -2.03 5.07
C GLY A 31 -5.85 -2.35 5.92
N MET A 32 -4.74 -2.79 5.31
CA MET A 32 -3.45 -2.77 6.01
C MET A 32 -2.81 -1.38 6.03
N VAL A 33 -3.07 -0.58 5.00
CA VAL A 33 -2.61 0.79 4.84
C VAL A 33 -3.84 1.69 4.74
N SER A 34 -3.84 2.81 5.47
CA SER A 34 -4.93 3.79 5.40
C SER A 34 -5.05 4.40 4.00
N ARG A 35 -6.30 4.66 3.60
CA ARG A 35 -6.66 5.37 2.36
C ARG A 35 -7.00 6.84 2.62
N THR A 36 -6.89 7.32 3.86
CA THR A 36 -7.15 8.72 4.19
C THR A 36 -6.25 9.64 3.39
N GLY A 37 -6.86 10.62 2.71
CA GLY A 37 -6.15 11.57 1.85
C GLY A 37 -5.84 11.06 0.43
N ILE A 38 -6.23 9.82 0.10
CA ILE A 38 -6.17 9.28 -1.26
C ILE A 38 -7.51 9.57 -1.96
N ILE A 39 -7.44 10.10 -3.19
CA ILE A 39 -8.64 10.29 -4.01
C ILE A 39 -9.17 8.90 -4.41
N PRO A 40 -10.42 8.54 -4.07
CA PRO A 40 -10.94 7.19 -4.29
C PRO A 40 -11.34 6.95 -5.75
N LEU A 41 -11.24 5.69 -6.18
CA LEU A 41 -11.87 5.19 -7.41
C LEU A 41 -12.96 4.15 -7.07
N ALA A 42 -12.60 3.12 -6.30
CA ALA A 42 -13.54 2.15 -5.76
C ALA A 42 -13.08 1.74 -4.37
N GLU A 43 -13.63 2.39 -3.34
CA GLU A 43 -13.13 2.28 -1.98
C GLU A 43 -12.97 0.83 -1.52
N THR A 44 -13.91 -0.05 -1.84
CA THR A 44 -13.86 -1.48 -1.44
C THR A 44 -12.69 -2.26 -2.04
N LEU A 45 -11.99 -1.72 -3.03
CA LEU A 45 -10.86 -2.35 -3.72
C LEU A 45 -9.56 -1.54 -3.65
N ASP A 46 -9.64 -0.25 -3.30
CA ASP A 46 -8.48 0.65 -3.28
C ASP A 46 -7.53 0.32 -2.13
N THR A 47 -6.23 0.33 -2.43
CA THR A 47 -5.16 0.28 -1.42
C THR A 47 -3.92 1.00 -1.93
N ALA A 48 -3.21 1.70 -1.04
CA ALA A 48 -1.85 2.15 -1.33
C ALA A 48 -0.87 0.99 -1.13
N GLY A 49 0.26 1.04 -1.85
CA GLY A 49 1.32 0.05 -1.73
C GLY A 49 2.66 0.53 -2.29
N PRO A 50 3.78 -0.05 -1.83
CA PRO A 50 5.10 0.39 -2.23
C PRO A 50 5.52 -0.15 -3.61
N MET A 51 6.35 0.64 -4.29
CA MET A 51 7.07 0.26 -5.48
C MET A 51 8.58 0.54 -5.28
N ALA A 52 9.43 -0.45 -5.51
CA ALA A 52 10.87 -0.35 -5.29
C ALA A 52 11.68 -1.29 -6.19
N ARG A 53 13.00 -1.09 -6.28
CA ARG A 53 13.88 -1.96 -7.09
C ARG A 53 14.10 -3.34 -6.47
N THR A 54 13.92 -3.48 -5.15
CA THR A 54 14.14 -4.74 -4.44
C THR A 54 12.98 -5.07 -3.52
N VAL A 55 12.80 -6.36 -3.23
CA VAL A 55 11.78 -6.84 -2.27
C VAL A 55 12.05 -6.29 -0.87
N LYS A 56 13.32 -6.22 -0.47
CA LYS A 56 13.74 -5.67 0.83
C LYS A 56 13.26 -4.23 0.99
N ASP A 57 13.51 -3.39 -0.02
CA ASP A 57 13.12 -1.98 0.00
C ASP A 57 11.60 -1.80 0.02
N ALA A 58 10.87 -2.60 -0.79
CA ALA A 58 9.41 -2.60 -0.78
C ALA A 58 8.86 -3.01 0.60
N ALA A 59 9.43 -4.03 1.23
CA ALA A 59 9.04 -4.49 2.56
C ALA A 59 9.37 -3.46 3.66
N THR A 60 10.53 -2.79 3.58
CA THR A 60 10.88 -1.73 4.52
C THR A 60 9.90 -0.57 4.44
N LEU A 61 9.55 -0.11 3.23
CA LEU A 61 8.55 0.94 3.07
C LEU A 61 7.16 0.47 3.54
N PHE A 62 6.76 -0.76 3.18
CA PHE A 62 5.49 -1.32 3.61
C PHE A 62 5.32 -1.32 5.13
N ASN A 63 6.36 -1.74 5.87
CA ASN A 63 6.32 -1.79 7.34
C ASN A 63 6.10 -0.42 7.99
N VAL A 64 6.50 0.68 7.33
CA VAL A 64 6.26 2.04 7.80
C VAL A 64 4.87 2.55 7.40
N MET A 65 4.28 2.02 6.32
CA MET A 65 2.97 2.42 5.82
C MET A 65 1.80 1.78 6.55
N ILE A 66 2.00 0.59 7.14
CA ILE A 66 0.92 -0.14 7.80
C ILE A 66 0.55 0.48 9.15
N GLY A 67 -0.74 0.50 9.48
CA GLY A 67 -1.21 1.06 10.75
C GLY A 67 -2.72 1.16 10.82
N TYR A 68 -3.23 1.40 12.03
CA TYR A 68 -4.62 1.76 12.24
C TYR A 68 -4.81 3.25 11.97
N ASP A 69 -5.92 3.61 11.33
CA ASP A 69 -6.35 4.98 11.16
C ASP A 69 -7.84 5.08 11.51
N GLU A 70 -8.16 5.90 12.51
CA GLU A 70 -9.52 6.15 12.96
C GLU A 70 -10.44 6.73 11.88
N LYS A 71 -9.86 7.35 10.83
CA LYS A 71 -10.60 7.95 9.71
C LYS A 71 -10.85 6.97 8.56
N ASP A 72 -10.21 5.80 8.60
CA ASP A 72 -10.40 4.75 7.60
C ASP A 72 -10.91 3.46 8.28
N VAL A 73 -12.23 3.25 8.18
CA VAL A 73 -12.92 2.06 8.73
C VAL A 73 -12.35 0.73 8.24
N MET A 74 -11.70 0.69 7.07
CA MET A 74 -11.12 -0.54 6.55
C MET A 74 -9.87 -0.96 7.33
N THR A 75 -9.24 -0.02 8.04
CA THR A 75 -8.08 -0.28 8.90
C THR A 75 -8.45 -0.76 10.30
N GLU A 76 -9.73 -0.86 10.66
CA GLU A 76 -10.15 -1.34 12.01
C GLU A 76 -9.52 -2.68 12.40
N LYS A 77 -9.31 -3.57 11.43
CA LYS A 77 -8.61 -4.85 11.64
C LYS A 77 -7.14 -4.74 12.09
N MET A 78 -6.55 -3.54 12.01
CA MET A 78 -5.19 -3.23 12.43
C MET A 78 -5.14 -2.63 13.85
N LYS A 79 -6.29 -2.32 14.47
CA LYS A 79 -6.38 -1.63 15.78
C LYS A 79 -5.63 -2.36 16.90
N ASP A 80 -5.61 -3.68 16.90
CA ASP A 80 -4.90 -4.50 17.90
C ASP A 80 -3.46 -4.88 17.49
N LYS A 81 -3.04 -4.52 16.27
CA LYS A 81 -1.72 -4.89 15.70
C LYS A 81 -0.63 -3.84 15.89
N GLU A 82 -0.95 -2.66 16.42
CA GLU A 82 0.03 -1.61 16.76
C GLU A 82 0.93 -1.95 17.97
N ARG A 83 0.76 -3.13 18.58
CA ARG A 83 1.45 -3.54 19.83
C ARG A 83 2.69 -4.42 19.65
N ILE A 84 3.27 -4.50 18.45
CA ILE A 84 4.46 -5.34 18.18
C ILE A 84 5.61 -4.49 17.63
#